data_AF-A0A949YYN9-F1
#
_entry.id   AF-A0A949YYN9-F1
#
_cell.length_a   1.000
_cell.length_b   1.000
_cell.length_c   1.000
_cell.angle_alpha   90.00
_cell.angle_beta   90.00
_cell.angle_gamma   90.00
#
_symmetry.space_group_name_H-M   'P 1'
#
loop_
_entity.id
_entity.type
_entity.pdbx_description
1 polymer ?
#
loop_
_entity_poly.entity_id
_entity_poly.type
_entity_poly.pdbx_seq_one_letter_code
_entity_poly.pdbx_strand_id
1 'polypeptide(L)' 'MATKTKARCSQCEQIEERCECEKFCVFCQGQLDVRLWIDGLYYCGACREACDYKVAE' A
#
# COMPACT_ATOMS: atom_id res chain seq x y z
N MET A 1 5.02 -7.02 25.40
CA MET A 1 4.83 -7.61 24.05
C MET A 1 4.37 -6.49 23.13
N ALA A 2 5.19 -6.07 22.16
CA ALA A 2 4.79 -5.04 21.21
C ALA A 2 3.80 -5.66 20.20
N THR A 3 2.53 -5.27 20.28
CA THR A 3 1.53 -5.63 19.27
C THR A 3 1.91 -4.97 17.95
N LYS A 4 2.21 -5.78 16.93
CA LYS A 4 2.54 -5.31 15.57
C LYS A 4 1.30 -4.61 15.01
N THR A 5 1.30 -3.28 14.93
CA THR A 5 0.19 -2.50 14.39
C THR A 5 -0.01 -2.87 12.92
N LYS A 6 -1.18 -3.41 12.58
CA LYS A 6 -1.54 -3.70 11.19
C LYS A 6 -1.81 -2.38 10.45
N ALA A 7 -1.33 -2.28 9.20
CA ALA A 7 -1.66 -1.19 8.30
C ALA A 7 -3.19 -1.10 8.07
N ARG A 8 -3.71 0.12 7.87
CA ARG A 8 -5.13 0.41 7.69
C ARG A 8 -5.34 1.26 6.44
N CYS A 9 -6.32 0.92 5.63
CA CYS A 9 -6.65 1.67 4.42
C CYS A 9 -7.01 3.11 4.76
N SER A 10 -6.46 4.07 4.03
CA SER A 10 -6.75 5.50 4.23
C SER A 10 -8.19 5.88 3.92
N GLN A 11 -8.92 5.05 3.17
CA GLN A 11 -10.30 5.33 2.73
C GLN A 11 -11.36 4.77 3.68
N CYS A 12 -11.17 3.56 4.19
CA CYS A 12 -12.17 2.87 5.02
C CYS A 12 -11.67 2.45 6.41
N GLU A 13 -10.41 2.74 6.73
CA GLU A 13 -9.76 2.49 8.03
C GLU A 13 -9.67 1.00 8.45
N GLN A 14 -10.11 0.10 7.57
CA GLN A 14 -10.00 -1.34 7.75
C GLN A 14 -8.59 -1.84 7.40
N ILE A 15 -8.20 -2.93 8.05
CA ILE A 15 -7.00 -3.68 7.66
C ILE A 15 -7.17 -4.33 6.29
N GLU A 16 -6.07 -4.68 5.65
CA GLU A 16 -6.05 -5.28 4.29
C GLU A 16 -7.00 -6.46 4.12
N GLU A 17 -7.05 -7.35 5.12
CA GLU A 17 -7.90 -8.56 5.15
C GLU A 17 -9.41 -8.25 5.18
N ARG A 18 -9.80 -7.03 5.61
CA ARG A 18 -11.19 -6.58 5.74
C ARG A 18 -11.53 -5.42 4.81
N CYS A 19 -10.58 -4.98 3.98
CA CYS A 19 -10.76 -3.84 3.09
C CYS A 19 -11.42 -4.30 1.78
N GLU A 20 -12.55 -3.70 1.46
CA GLU A 20 -13.34 -3.92 0.23
C GLU A 20 -13.24 -2.75 -0.76
N CYS A 21 -12.42 -1.74 -0.46
CA CYS A 21 -12.11 -0.68 -1.41
C CYS A 21 -11.43 -1.25 -2.67
N GLU A 22 -11.53 -0.53 -3.78
CA GLU A 22 -10.79 -0.88 -4.98
C GLU A 22 -9.27 -0.87 -4.69
N LYS A 23 -8.58 -1.98 -5.01
CA LYS A 23 -7.18 -2.18 -4.68
C LYS A 23 -6.35 -2.00 -5.94
N PHE A 24 -5.61 -0.89 -6.01
CA PHE A 24 -4.72 -0.58 -7.11
C PHE A 24 -3.47 0.10 -6.59
N CYS A 25 -2.36 -0.06 -7.30
CA CYS A 25 -1.14 0.65 -6.98
C CYS A 25 -1.35 2.14 -7.26
N VAL A 26 -1.12 2.99 -6.27
CA VAL A 26 -1.28 4.45 -6.45
C VAL A 26 -0.34 5.03 -7.52
N PHE A 27 0.76 4.36 -7.84
CA PHE A 27 1.70 4.80 -8.88
C PHE A 27 1.29 4.37 -10.29
N CYS A 28 1.09 3.07 -10.53
CA CYS A 28 0.83 2.56 -11.87
C CYS A 28 -0.64 2.22 -12.16
N GLN A 29 -1.52 2.35 -11.16
CA GLN A 29 -2.94 1.98 -11.22
C GLN A 29 -3.19 0.49 -11.51
N GLY A 30 -2.14 -0.34 -11.53
CA GLY A 30 -2.26 -1.79 -11.69
C GLY A 30 -2.81 -2.46 -10.42
N GLN A 31 -3.51 -3.58 -10.60
CA GLN A 31 -4.14 -4.35 -9.50
C GLN A 31 -3.35 -5.62 -9.15
N LEU A 32 -2.26 -5.90 -9.87
CA LEU A 32 -1.43 -7.08 -9.67
C LEU A 32 -0.48 -6.90 -8.49
N ASP A 33 -0.46 -7.88 -7.59
CA ASP A 33 0.45 -7.93 -6.43
C ASP A 33 0.43 -6.66 -5.56
N VAL A 34 -0.74 -6.01 -5.46
CA VAL A 34 -0.89 -4.80 -4.63
C VAL A 34 -1.09 -5.17 -3.18
N ARG A 35 -0.35 -4.51 -2.30
CA ARG A 35 -0.44 -4.69 -0.84
C ARG A 35 -0.74 -3.38 -0.14
N LEU A 36 -1.44 -3.44 0.99
CA LEU A 36 -1.68 -2.29 1.86
C LEU A 36 -0.45 -1.98 2.71
N TRP A 37 0.02 -0.74 2.67
CA TRP A 37 1.20 -0.30 3.40
C TRP A 37 0.87 0.61 4.59
N ILE A 38 1.88 0.87 5.42
CA ILE A 38 1.74 1.56 6.71
C ILE A 38 1.18 2.98 6.62
N ASP A 39 1.27 3.60 5.44
CA ASP A 39 0.69 4.91 5.10
C ASP A 39 -0.79 4.84 4.72
N GLY A 40 -1.33 3.61 4.63
CA GLY A 40 -2.71 3.33 4.30
C GLY A 40 -3.01 3.30 2.80
N LEU A 41 -1.98 3.30 1.95
CA LEU A 41 -2.12 3.24 0.49
C LEU A 41 -1.69 1.86 -0.04
N TYR A 42 -2.15 1.55 -1.26
CA TYR A 42 -1.82 0.31 -1.95
C TYR A 42 -0.68 0.53 -2.94
N TYR A 43 0.31 -0.35 -2.90
CA TYR A 43 1.44 -0.35 -3.83
C TYR A 43 1.73 -1.78 -4.30
N CYS A 44 2.07 -1.97 -5.57
CA CYS A 44 2.63 -3.23 -6.05
C CYS A 44 4.12 -3.32 -5.71
N GLY A 45 4.65 -4.56 -5.62
CA GLY A 45 6.07 -4.80 -5.35
C GLY A 45 6.99 -4.05 -6.34
N ALA A 46 6.71 -4.17 -7.64
CA ALA A 46 7.54 -3.59 -8.70
C ALA A 46 7.66 -2.05 -8.59
N CYS A 47 6.56 -1.33 -8.41
CA CYS A 47 6.63 0.13 -8.28
C CYS A 47 7.29 0.55 -6.96
N ARG A 48 7.20 -0.26 -5.91
CA ARG A 48 7.85 0.02 -4.63
C ARG A 48 9.37 -0.16 -4.70
N GLU A 49 9.81 -1.24 -5.34
CA GLU A 49 11.23 -1.48 -5.63
C GLU A 49 11.80 -0.40 -6.56
N ALA A 50 11.01 0.03 -7.56
CA ALA A 50 11.41 1.10 -8.47
C ALA A 50 11.42 2.49 -7.80
N CYS A 51 10.48 2.78 -6.89
CA CYS A 51 10.35 4.06 -6.19
C CYS A 51 11.18 4.13 -4.89
N ASP A 52 12.29 3.42 -4.73
CA ASP A 52 13.26 3.64 -3.65
C ASP A 52 13.81 5.09 -3.76
N TYR A 53 13.02 6.07 -3.30
CA TYR A 53 12.96 7.47 -3.76
C TYR A 53 14.34 8.12 -3.95
N LYS A 54 14.86 8.14 -5.18
CA LYS A 54 15.91 9.08 -5.59
C LYS A 54 15.24 10.31 -6.17
N VAL A 55 15.23 11.38 -5.38
CA VAL A 55 14.89 12.73 -5.86
C VAL A 55 15.80 13.09 -7.03
N ALA A 56 15.24 13.71 -8.07
CA ALA A 56 16.03 14.37 -9.10
C ALA A 56 16.91 15.44 -8.44
N GLU A 57 18.16 15.53 -8.91
CA GLU A 57 19.15 16.53 -8.49
C GLU A 57 18.72 17.95 -8.90
#